data_AF-A0AB73AEN5-F1
#
_entry.id   AF-A0AB73AEN5-F1
#
_cell.length_a   1.000
_cell.length_b   1.000
_cell.length_c   1.000
_cell.angle_alpha   90.00
_cell.angle_beta   90.00
_cell.angle_gamma   90.00
#
_symmetry.space_group_name_H-M   'P 1'
#
loop_
_entity.id
_entity.type
_entity.pdbx_description
1 polymer ?
#
loop_
_entity_poly.entity_id
_entity_poly.type
_entity_poly.pdbx_seq_one_letter_code
_entity_poly.pdbx_strand_id
1 'polypeptide(L)' 'MKVSQMEKVVPLAPKKKPKERVWKKAKDIAEYFGVSVATISKWTNSNNDPLPSRRVRGVLQYDFELVEEWEERNTN' A
#
# COMPACT_ATOMS: atom_id res chain seq x y z
N MET A 1 -37.04 36.57 15.63
CA MET A 1 -36.91 35.24 14.96
C MET A 1 -36.76 35.50 13.46
N LYS A 2 -35.81 34.99 12.69
CA LYS A 2 -34.83 33.90 12.80
C LYS A 2 -33.49 34.42 12.21
N VAL A 3 -32.38 34.17 12.89
CA VAL A 3 -31.03 34.35 12.32
C VAL A 3 -30.77 33.16 11.39
N SER A 4 -30.59 33.46 10.10
CA SER A 4 -30.27 32.47 9.08
C SER A 4 -28.84 32.00 9.30
N GLN A 5 -28.69 30.79 9.86
CA GLN A 5 -27.40 30.14 10.02
C GLN A 5 -26.86 29.83 8.62
N MET A 6 -25.83 30.56 8.19
CA MET A 6 -25.00 30.14 7.07
C MET A 6 -24.28 28.86 7.52
N GLU A 7 -24.66 27.74 6.92
CA GLU A 7 -23.99 26.45 7.11
C GLU A 7 -22.49 26.62 6.88
N LYS A 8 -21.68 26.21 7.86
CA LYS A 8 -20.23 26.22 7.75
C LYS A 8 -19.83 25.35 6.57
N VAL A 9 -19.45 25.99 5.46
CA VAL A 9 -18.79 25.32 4.34
C VAL A 9 -17.45 24.83 4.83
N VAL A 10 -17.38 23.56 5.22
CA VAL A 10 -16.12 22.92 5.61
C VAL A 10 -15.23 22.89 4.37
N PRO A 11 -14.01 23.43 4.40
CA PRO A 11 -13.09 23.31 3.29
C PRO A 11 -12.85 21.81 3.04
N LEU A 12 -13.22 21.33 1.84
CA LEU A 12 -12.84 20.00 1.38
C LEU A 12 -11.32 19.89 1.51
N ALA A 13 -10.86 19.00 2.39
CA ALA A 13 -9.45 18.75 2.58
C ALA A 13 -8.78 18.55 1.21
N PRO A 14 -7.60 19.14 0.96
CA PRO A 14 -6.94 19.02 -0.33
C PRO A 14 -6.76 17.55 -0.65
N LYS A 15 -7.30 17.09 -1.78
CA LYS A 15 -7.09 15.73 -2.29
C LYS A 15 -5.59 15.51 -2.32
N LYS A 16 -5.07 14.63 -1.45
CA LYS A 16 -3.66 14.25 -1.45
C LYS A 16 -3.30 13.92 -2.90
N LYS A 17 -2.35 14.66 -3.47
CA LYS A 17 -1.86 14.36 -4.82
C LYS A 17 -1.48 12.87 -4.85
N PRO A 18 -1.81 12.11 -5.91
CA PRO A 18 -1.40 10.72 -5.98
C PRO A 18 0.13 10.72 -5.86
N LYS A 19 0.64 10.16 -4.76
CA LYS A 19 2.07 9.91 -4.62
C LYS A 19 2.48 9.05 -5.81
N GLU A 20 3.59 9.39 -6.42
CA GLU A 20 4.16 8.58 -7.49
C GLU A 20 4.52 7.22 -6.89
N ARG A 21 3.74 6.19 -7.26
CA ARG A 21 3.91 4.84 -6.73
C ARG A 21 5.18 4.25 -7.32
N VAL A 22 6.21 4.13 -6.50
CA VAL A 22 7.47 3.50 -6.89
C VAL A 22 7.33 1.99 -6.76
N TRP A 23 7.35 1.31 -7.90
CA TRP A 23 7.24 -0.15 -7.96
C TRP A 23 8.61 -0.80 -7.85
N LYS A 24 8.76 -1.72 -6.90
CA LYS A 24 10.00 -2.44 -6.57
C LYS A 24 9.92 -3.92 -6.96
N LYS A 25 11.06 -4.58 -7.12
CA LYS A 25 11.11 -6.04 -7.37
C LYS A 25 11.10 -6.80 -6.05
N ALA A 26 10.79 -8.11 -6.12
CA ALA A 26 10.79 -8.99 -4.93
C ALA A 26 12.12 -8.95 -4.16
N LYS A 27 13.25 -8.82 -4.86
CA LYS A 27 14.58 -8.72 -4.23
C LYS A 27 14.71 -7.47 -3.35
N ASP A 28 14.26 -6.33 -3.82
CA ASP A 28 14.35 -5.06 -3.08
C ASP A 28 13.47 -5.11 -1.82
N ILE A 29 12.28 -5.71 -1.93
CA ILE A 29 11.39 -5.93 -0.79
C ILE A 29 12.01 -6.90 0.22
N ALA A 30 12.56 -8.02 -0.25
CA ALA A 30 13.22 -9.00 0.59
C ALA A 30 14.40 -8.37 1.38
N GLU A 31 15.21 -7.56 0.71
CA GLU A 31 16.33 -6.84 1.32
C GLU A 31 15.86 -5.84 2.38
N TYR A 32 14.78 -5.09 2.11
CA TYR A 32 14.21 -4.14 3.07
C TYR A 32 13.74 -4.81 4.37
N PHE A 33 12.99 -5.91 4.26
CA PHE A 33 12.49 -6.63 5.43
C PHE A 33 13.51 -7.60 6.06
N GLY A 34 14.71 -7.73 5.48
CA GLY A 34 15.72 -8.69 5.96
C GLY A 34 15.29 -10.16 5.83
N VAL A 35 14.42 -10.48 4.86
CA VAL A 35 13.89 -11.83 4.63
C VAL A 35 14.38 -12.40 3.30
N SER A 36 14.13 -13.69 3.07
CA SER A 36 14.45 -14.32 1.79
C SER A 36 13.44 -13.95 0.70
N VAL A 37 13.86 -13.95 -0.57
CA VAL A 37 12.94 -13.80 -1.73
C VAL A 37 11.90 -14.93 -1.75
N ALA A 38 12.25 -16.13 -1.26
CA ALA A 38 11.30 -17.23 -1.11
C ALA A 38 10.19 -16.91 -0.10
N THR A 39 10.52 -16.20 0.99
CA THR A 39 9.54 -15.68 1.96
C THR A 39 8.58 -14.70 1.29
N ILE A 40 9.09 -13.73 0.52
CA ILE A 40 8.26 -12.81 -0.26
C ILE A 40 7.35 -13.56 -1.23
N SER A 41 7.87 -14.59 -1.91
CA SER A 41 7.08 -15.43 -2.81
C SER A 41 5.97 -16.18 -2.07
N LYS A 42 6.25 -16.71 -0.87
CA LYS A 42 5.27 -17.37 -0.03
C LYS A 42 4.14 -16.41 0.38
N TRP A 43 4.48 -15.19 0.81
CA TRP A 43 3.48 -14.17 1.16
C TRP A 43 2.66 -13.74 -0.05
N THR A 44 3.30 -13.56 -1.21
CA THR A 44 2.63 -13.19 -2.46
C THR A 44 1.62 -14.24 -2.91
N ASN A 45 1.89 -15.53 -2.65
CA ASN A 45 1.01 -16.64 -3.03
C ASN A 45 0.16 -17.15 -1.85
N SER A 46 0.02 -16.38 -0.77
CA SER A 46 -0.84 -16.75 0.37
C SER A 46 -2.32 -16.78 -0.05
N ASN A 47 -3.07 -17.74 0.48
CA ASN A 47 -4.54 -17.79 0.27
C ASN A 47 -5.29 -16.81 1.18
N ASN A 48 -4.67 -16.39 2.28
CA ASN A 48 -5.26 -15.46 3.24
C ASN A 48 -4.40 -14.19 3.26
N ASP A 49 -4.98 -13.09 2.76
CA ASP A 49 -4.34 -11.78 2.58
C ASP A 49 -2.95 -11.86 1.91
N PRO A 50 -2.87 -12.13 0.59
CA PRO A 50 -1.59 -12.18 -0.11
C PRO A 50 -0.90 -10.81 -0.14
N LEU A 51 0.44 -10.85 -0.16
CA LEU A 51 1.24 -9.63 -0.28
C LEU A 51 0.84 -8.84 -1.54
N PRO A 52 0.44 -7.55 -1.40
CA PRO A 52 -0.05 -6.76 -2.52
C PRO A 52 1.03 -6.60 -3.59
N SER A 53 0.72 -7.10 -4.79
CA SER A 53 1.64 -7.11 -5.90
C SER A 53 0.91 -7.00 -7.23
N ARG A 54 1.64 -6.64 -8.28
CA ARG A 54 1.17 -6.69 -9.66
C ARG A 54 2.15 -7.45 -10.53
N ARG A 55 1.66 -8.03 -11.62
CA ARG A 55 2.51 -8.66 -12.63
C ARG A 55 2.55 -7.80 -13.90
N VAL A 56 3.75 -7.36 -14.27
CA VAL A 56 3.98 -6.58 -15.49
C VAL A 56 4.99 -7.32 -16.36
N ARG A 57 4.57 -7.73 -17.57
CA ARG A 57 5.40 -8.51 -18.51
C ARG A 57 6.05 -9.74 -17.85
N GLY A 58 5.28 -10.47 -17.05
CA GLY A 58 5.75 -11.67 -16.35
C GLY A 58 6.51 -11.41 -15.04
N VAL A 59 6.91 -10.16 -14.76
CA VAL A 59 7.68 -9.79 -13.58
C VAL A 59 6.75 -9.29 -12.46
N LEU A 60 6.92 -9.83 -11.25
CA LEU A 60 6.24 -9.33 -10.05
C LEU A 60 6.85 -8.01 -9.58
N GLN A 61 5.97 -7.06 -9.27
CA GLN A 61 6.30 -5.74 -8.78
C GLN A 61 5.44 -5.42 -7.56
N TYR A 62 6.04 -4.70 -6.62
CA TYR A 62 5.46 -4.41 -5.32
C TYR A 62 5.45 -2.90 -5.10
N ASP A 63 4.37 -2.40 -4.55
CA ASP A 63 4.26 -1.03 -4.09
C ASP A 63 4.70 -0.98 -2.63
N PHE A 64 5.71 -0.18 -2.33
CA PHE A 64 6.34 -0.21 -1.02
C PHE A 64 5.40 0.19 0.12
N GLU A 65 4.57 1.22 -0.09
CA GLU A 65 3.62 1.69 0.92
C GLU A 65 2.58 0.60 1.22
N LEU A 66 2.07 -0.08 0.18
CA LEU A 66 1.12 -1.17 0.37
C LEU A 66 1.74 -2.39 1.06
N VAL A 67 3.01 -2.66 0.81
CA VAL A 67 3.71 -3.77 1.46
C VAL A 67 3.93 -3.49 2.94
N GLU A 68 4.30 -2.26 3.32
CA GLU A 68 4.39 -1.87 4.74
C GLU A 68 3.03 -1.95 5.44
N GLU A 69 1.98 -1.39 4.84
CA GLU A 69 0.61 -1.49 5.38
C GLU A 69 0.13 -2.95 5.50
N TRP A 70 0.58 -3.83 4.62
CA TRP A 70 0.27 -5.26 4.72
C TRP A 70 1.05 -5.92 5.87
N GLU A 71 2.33 -5.61 6.01
CA GLU A 71 3.20 -6.19 7.04
C GLU A 71 2.72 -5.80 8.45
N GLU A 72 2.42 -4.52 8.68
CA GLU A 72 1.89 -4.02 9.96
C GLU A 72 0.60 -4.73 10.39
N ARG A 73 -0.23 -5.17 9.43
CA ARG A 73 -1.50 -5.87 9.68
C ARG A 73 -1.34 -7.37 9.91
N ASN A 74 -0.27 -7.98 9.39
CA ASN A 74 -0.07 -9.43 9.40
C ASN A 74 1.01 -9.91 10.39
N THR A 75 1.81 -9.00 10.95
CA THR A 75 2.84 -9.31 11.95
C THR A 75 2.41 -9.01 13.40
N ASN A 76 1.20 -8.45 13.61
CA ASN A 76 0.55 -8.28 14.93
C ASN A 76 -0.48 -9.40 15.20
#